data_AF-A0A924UQW7-F1
#
_entry.id   AF-A0A924UQW7-F1
#
_cell.length_a   1.000
_cell.length_b   1.000
_cell.length_c   1.000
_cell.angle_alpha   90.00
_cell.angle_beta   90.00
_cell.angle_gamma   90.00
#
_symmetry.space_group_name_H-M   'P 1'
#
loop_
_entity.id
_entity.type
_entity.pdbx_description
1 polymer ?
#
loop_
_entity_poly.entity_id
_entity_poly.type
_entity_poly.pdbx_seq_one_letter_code
_entity_poly.pdbx_strand_id
1 'polypeptide(L)' 'MQDNRKTVYWNANILTGADGKTTNIYFNALPKGRYRIVIEGWSENGSLLHSAYSYMNK' A
#
# COMPACT_ATOMS: atom_id res chain seq x y z
N MET A 1 1.04 10.85 23.54
CA MET A 1 1.51 9.48 23.27
C MET A 1 1.88 9.39 21.81
N GLN A 2 3.05 8.84 21.47
CA GLN A 2 3.60 8.80 20.10
C GLN A 2 3.18 7.49 19.39
N ASP A 3 2.80 7.57 18.11
CA ASP A 3 2.52 6.39 17.28
C ASP A 3 3.84 5.74 16.83
N ASN A 4 4.08 4.51 17.29
CA ASN A 4 5.31 3.75 17.04
C ASN A 4 5.10 2.54 16.12
N ARG A 5 3.91 2.40 15.51
CA ARG A 5 3.61 1.29 14.61
C ARG A 5 4.52 1.34 13.37
N LYS A 6 4.94 0.16 12.91
CA LYS A 6 5.75 0.02 11.68
C LYS A 6 4.89 -0.15 10.42
N THR A 7 3.69 -0.72 10.60
CA THR A 7 2.67 -0.82 9.57
C THR A 7 1.48 0.02 10.00
N VAL A 8 1.16 1.04 9.21
CA VAL A 8 0.10 2.02 9.53
C VAL A 8 -1.19 1.77 8.75
N TYR A 9 -1.12 0.98 7.68
CA TYR A 9 -2.24 0.62 6.81
C TYR A 9 -2.08 -0.80 6.27
N TRP A 10 -3.20 -1.54 6.22
CA TRP A 10 -3.29 -2.86 5.60
C TRP A 10 -4.70 -3.04 5.02
N ASN A 11 -4.80 -3.45 3.75
CA ASN A 11 -6.05 -3.82 3.11
C ASN A 11 -5.81 -5.02 2.17
N ALA A 12 -6.41 -6.15 2.50
CA ALA A 12 -6.28 -7.39 1.72
C ALA A 12 -7.27 -7.47 0.54
N ASN A 13 -8.33 -6.66 0.55
CA ASN A 13 -9.42 -6.73 -0.41
C ASN A 13 -9.35 -5.56 -1.39
N ILE A 14 -8.34 -5.57 -2.24
CA ILE A 14 -8.19 -4.60 -3.32
C ILE A 14 -8.49 -5.32 -4.63
N LEU A 15 -9.57 -4.92 -5.29
CA LEU A 15 -9.94 -5.40 -6.62
C LEU A 15 -9.66 -4.30 -7.64
N THR A 16 -9.09 -4.69 -8.77
CA THR A 16 -8.97 -3.83 -9.95
C THR A 16 -10.24 -3.87 -10.76
N GLY A 17 -10.61 -2.74 -11.36
CA GLY A 17 -11.69 -2.67 -12.34
C GLY A 17 -11.33 -3.37 -13.64
N ALA A 18 -12.28 -3.39 -14.58
CA ALA A 18 -12.10 -4.00 -15.90
C ALA A 18 -10.97 -3.35 -16.74
N ASP A 19 -10.54 -2.14 -16.38
CA ASP A 19 -9.40 -1.44 -16.98
C ASP A 19 -8.05 -1.76 -16.30
N GLY A 20 -8.05 -2.68 -15.33
CA GLY A 20 -6.87 -3.06 -14.56
C GLY A 20 -6.44 -2.04 -13.51
N LYS A 21 -7.26 -1.02 -13.21
CA LYS A 21 -6.92 0.05 -12.26
C LYS A 21 -7.75 0.01 -11.00
N THR A 22 -7.21 0.60 -9.94
CA THR A 22 -7.91 0.79 -8.67
C THR A 22 -7.33 2.02 -7.97
N THR A 23 -8.14 2.71 -7.18
CA THR A 23 -7.71 3.86 -6.39
C THR A 23 -7.89 3.54 -4.92
N ASN A 24 -6.80 3.64 -4.16
CA ASN A 24 -6.82 3.46 -2.71
C ASN A 24 -6.29 4.73 -2.03
N ILE A 25 -6.99 5.17 -1.00
CA ILE A 25 -6.63 6.34 -0.20
C ILE A 25 -6.33 5.85 1.21
N TYR A 26 -5.20 6.29 1.77
CA TYR A 26 -4.79 6.00 3.13
C TYR A 26 -4.13 7.24 3.74
N PHE A 27 -4.02 7.25 5.06
CA PHE A 27 -3.37 8.33 5.80
C PHE A 27 -2.07 7.82 6.43
N ASN A 28 -1.06 8.69 6.47
CA ASN A 28 0.17 8.43 7.20
C ASN A 28 -0.05 8.57 8.71
N ALA A 29 0.80 7.92 9.49
CA ALA A 29 0.88 8.18 10.93
C ALA A 29 1.56 9.53 11.21
N LEU A 30 1.45 9.99 12.46
CA LEU A 30 2.04 11.21 12.97
C LEU A 30 3.55 11.39 12.68
N PRO A 31 4.41 10.34 12.72
CA PRO A 31 5.84 10.52 12.50
C PRO A 31 6.20 10.92 11.06
N LYS A 32 7.03 11.96 10.93
CA LYS A 32 7.77 12.23 9.70
C LYS A 32 8.81 11.13 9.47
N GLY A 33 9.02 10.73 8.23
CA GLY A 33 9.87 9.57 7.97
C GLY A 33 9.78 9.06 6.53
N ARG A 34 10.67 8.11 6.23
CA ARG A 34 10.57 7.33 5.00
C ARG A 34 9.50 6.26 5.20
N TYR A 35 8.49 6.27 4.34
CA TYR A 35 7.46 5.25 4.30
C TYR A 35 7.66 4.35 3.08
N ARG A 36 7.29 3.09 3.23
CA ARG A 36 7.29 2.09 2.15
C ARG A 36 5.88 1.57 1.96
N ILE A 37 5.41 1.60 0.72
CA ILE A 37 4.20 0.94 0.27
C ILE A 37 4.64 -0.36 -0.40
N VAL A 38 3.98 -1.46 -0.06
CA VAL A 38 4.14 -2.75 -0.72
C VAL A 38 2.75 -3.18 -1.19
N ILE A 39 2.65 -3.52 -2.47
CA ILE A 39 1.44 -4.01 -3.10
C ILE A 39 1.76 -5.39 -3.63
N GLU A 40 1.00 -6.38 -3.17
CA GLU A 40 1.12 -7.78 -3.57
C GLU A 40 -0.24 -8.31 -3.97
N GLY A 41 -0.25 -9.25 -4.91
CA GLY A 41 -1.49 -9.84 -5.39
C GLY A 41 -1.26 -10.88 -6.47
N TRP A 42 -2.34 -11.26 -7.12
CA TRP A 42 -2.36 -12.22 -8.21
C TRP A 42 -3.13 -11.62 -9.38
N SER A 43 -2.65 -11.80 -10.60
CA SER A 43 -3.43 -11.48 -11.79
C SER A 43 -4.45 -12.57 -12.11
N GLU A 44 -5.40 -12.28 -13.00
CA GLU A 44 -6.45 -13.22 -13.43
C GLU A 44 -5.91 -14.53 -14.01
N ASN A 45 -4.70 -14.52 -14.58
CA ASN A 45 -4.02 -15.71 -15.09
C ASN A 45 -3.17 -16.46 -14.04
N GLY A 46 -3.23 -16.05 -12.76
CA GLY A 46 -2.50 -16.69 -11.67
C GLY A 46 -1.02 -16.28 -11.54
N SER A 47 -0.59 -15.19 -12.18
CA SER A 47 0.78 -14.67 -11.98
C SER A 47 0.87 -13.86 -10.70
N LEU A 48 1.96 -14.04 -9.95
CA LEU A 48 2.25 -13.23 -8.77
C LEU A 48 2.60 -11.80 -9.18
N LEU A 49 2.00 -10.83 -8.50
CA LEU A 49 2.28 -9.41 -8.65
C LEU A 49 2.95 -8.89 -7.38
N HIS A 50 4.04 -8.15 -7.54
CA HIS A 50 4.73 -7.46 -6.44
C HIS A 50 5.21 -6.10 -6.93
N SER A 51 4.91 -5.06 -6.16
CA SER A 51 5.46 -3.73 -6.37
C SER A 51 5.72 -3.05 -5.03
N ALA A 52 6.81 -2.30 -4.95
CA ALA A 52 7.18 -1.55 -3.77
C ALA A 52 7.58 -0.12 -4.14
N TYR A 53 7.06 0.84 -3.40
CA TYR A 53 7.36 2.26 -3.58
C TYR A 53 7.78 2.86 -2.25
N SER A 54 8.79 3.73 -2.26
CA SER A 54 9.25 4.44 -1.06
C SER A 54 9.17 5.94 -1.27
N TYR A 55 8.72 6.64 -0.25
CA TYR A 55 8.61 8.10 -0.28
C TYR A 55 8.85 8.72 1.08
N MET A 56 9.02 10.04 1.08
CA MET A 56 9.28 10.82 2.28
C MET A 56 8.01 11.54 2.72
N ASN A 57 7.51 11.25 3.93
CA ASN A 57 6.45 12.04 4.57
C ASN A 57 7.09 13.27 5.22
N LYS A 58 6.75 14.45 4.71
CA LYS A 58 7.36 15.74 5.10
C LYS A 58 6.63 16.42 6.26
#